data_AF-A0A510XEH8-F1
#
_entry.id   AF-A0A510XEH8-F1
#
_cell.length_a   1.000
_cell.length_b   1.000
_cell.length_c   1.000
_cell.angle_alpha   90.00
_cell.angle_beta   90.00
_cell.angle_gamma   90.00
#
_symmetry.space_group_name_H-M   'P 1'
#
loop_
_entity.id
_entity.type
_entity.pdbx_description
1 polymer ?
#
loop_
_entity_poly.entity_id
_entity_poly.type
_entity_poly.pdbx_seq_one_letter_code
_entity_poly.pdbx_strand_id
1 'polypeptide(L)' 'MTDDRLISTSQLCERYGRSPDTLLRWQKQRGFPRPVIQGGHGAESRWRESDIKAWEDRQTRAA' A
#
# COMPACT_ATOMS: atom_id res chain seq x y z
N MET A 1 7.64 7.53 19.47
CA MET A 1 6.29 7.94 19.04
C MET A 1 6.25 7.72 17.53
N THR A 2 5.69 6.61 17.07
CA THR A 2 5.65 6.30 15.63
C THR A 2 4.34 6.84 15.10
N ASP A 3 4.39 8.02 14.47
CA ASP A 3 3.27 8.55 13.69
C ASP A 3 3.07 7.57 12.53
N ASP A 4 2.12 6.64 12.68
CA ASP A 4 1.79 5.68 11.63
C ASP A 4 0.98 6.42 10.57
N ARG A 5 1.72 7.10 9.68
CA ARG A 5 1.15 7.92 8.63
C ARG A 5 0.33 7.04 7.70
N LEU A 6 -0.96 7.37 7.60
CA LEU A 6 -1.86 6.73 6.65
C LEU A 6 -1.67 7.35 5.26
N ILE A 7 -1.37 6.51 4.28
CA ILE A 7 -1.21 6.87 2.88
C ILE A 7 -2.44 6.38 2.11
N SER A 8 -3.08 7.28 1.37
CA SER A 8 -4.24 6.94 0.51
C SER A 8 -3.80 6.25 -0.78
N THR A 9 -4.76 5.66 -1.50
CA THR A 9 -4.51 5.00 -2.79
C THR A 9 -3.81 5.94 -3.77
N SER A 10 -4.30 7.17 -3.91
CA SER A 10 -3.71 8.16 -4.81
C SER A 10 -2.26 8.46 -4.46
N GLN A 11 -1.93 8.65 -3.17
CA GLN A 11 -0.54 8.89 -2.78
C GLN A 11 0.36 7.69 -3.02
N LEU A 12 -0.09 6.46 -2.79
CA LEU A 12 0.69 5.28 -3.17
C LEU A 12 0.88 5.21 -4.68
N CYS A 13 -0.16 5.51 -5.45
CA CYS A 13 -0.10 5.54 -6.91
C CYS A 13 0.92 6.57 -7.40
N GLU A 14 0.93 7.79 -6.84
CA GLU A 14 1.93 8.82 -7.13
C GLU A 14 3.33 8.39 -6.71
N ARG A 15 3.50 7.85 -5.50
CA ARG A 15 4.79 7.39 -4.95
C ARG A 15 5.44 6.31 -5.82
N TYR A 16 4.64 5.35 -6.29
CA TYR A 16 5.12 4.25 -7.13
C TYR A 16 5.07 4.57 -8.63
N GLY A 17 4.42 5.67 -9.03
CA GLY A 17 4.07 5.93 -10.42
C GLY A 17 3.21 4.82 -11.04
N ARG A 18 2.32 4.20 -10.24
CA ARG A 18 1.50 3.05 -10.65
C ARG A 18 0.02 3.32 -10.47
N SER A 19 -0.80 2.53 -11.15
CA SER A 19 -2.25 2.60 -11.03
C SER A 19 -2.77 1.81 -9.82
N PRO A 20 -3.95 2.13 -9.28
CA PRO A 20 -4.57 1.38 -8.19
C PRO A 20 -4.76 -0.10 -8.51
N ASP A 21 -4.97 -0.43 -9.79
CA ASP A 21 -5.05 -1.81 -10.28
C ASP A 21 -3.75 -2.60 -10.04
N THR A 22 -2.60 -1.93 -10.12
CA THR A 22 -1.30 -2.54 -9.79
C THR A 22 -1.23 -2.91 -8.31
N LEU A 23 -1.77 -2.10 -7.41
CA LEU A 23 -1.83 -2.39 -5.98
C LEU A 23 -2.73 -3.61 -5.70
N LEU A 24 -3.89 -3.69 -6.35
CA LEU A 24 -4.78 -4.86 -6.32
C LEU A 24 -4.06 -6.13 -6.81
N ARG A 25 -3.29 -6.01 -7.89
CA ARG A 25 -2.48 -7.13 -8.41
C ARG A 25 -1.38 -7.53 -7.42
N TRP A 26 -0.72 -6.58 -6.78
CA TRP A 26 0.31 -6.86 -5.78
C TRP A 26 -0.26 -7.55 -4.53
N GLN A 27 -1.48 -7.23 -4.11
CA GLN A 27 -2.15 -7.96 -3.03
C GLN A 27 -2.30 -9.45 -3.38
N LYS A 28 -2.64 -9.77 -4.64
CA LYS A 28 -2.80 -11.15 -5.10
C LYS A 28 -1.47 -11.87 -5.37
N GLN A 29 -0.48 -11.18 -5.95
CA GLN A 29 0.74 -11.82 -6.48
C GLN A 29 1.99 -11.65 -5.62
N ARG A 30 2.02 -10.62 -4.76
CA ARG A 30 3.22 -10.23 -3.98
C ARG A 30 2.96 -10.18 -2.47
N GLY A 31 1.76 -10.55 -2.05
CA GLY A 31 1.34 -10.47 -0.64
C GLY A 31 1.39 -9.04 -0.10
N PHE A 32 1.03 -8.06 -0.94
CA PHE A 32 0.98 -6.65 -0.53
C PHE A 32 0.06 -6.47 0.68
N PRO A 33 0.42 -5.59 1.64
CA PRO A 33 -0.35 -5.39 2.86
C PRO A 33 -1.78 -4.96 2.57
N ARG A 34 -2.69 -5.39 3.45
CA ARG A 34 -4.10 -5.02 3.36
C ARG A 34 -4.24 -3.55 3.75
N PRO A 35 -5.12 -2.80 3.06
CA PRO A 35 -5.45 -1.45 3.49
C PRO A 35 -6.06 -1.48 4.89
N VAL A 36 -5.68 -0.49 5.70
CA VAL A 36 -6.21 -0.29 7.04
C VAL A 36 -7.60 0.33 6.99
N ILE A 37 -7.83 1.18 5.99
CA ILE A 37 -9.18 1.64 5.64
C ILE A 37 -9.47 1.08 4.26
N GLN A 38 -10.38 0.11 4.19
CA GLN A 38 -10.84 -0.41 2.91
C GLN A 38 -11.79 0.62 2.29
N GLY A 39 -11.45 1.11 1.10
CA GLY A 39 -12.29 2.03 0.35
C GLY A 39 -13.57 1.35 -0.13
N GLY A 40 -14.71 2.00 0.07
CA GLY A 40 -16.03 1.59 -0.41
C GLY A 40 -16.90 2.81 -0.71
N HIS A 41 -17.82 2.71 -1.67
CA HIS A 41 -18.73 3.79 -2.10
C HIS A 41 -18.02 5.12 -2.46
N GLY A 42 -16.95 5.04 -3.27
CA GLY A 42 -16.19 6.22 -3.71
C GLY A 42 -15.12 6.71 -2.73
N ALA A 43 -14.96 6.06 -1.57
CA ALA A 43 -13.84 6.33 -0.67
C ALA A 43 -12.57 5.62 -1.16
N GLU A 44 -11.43 6.32 -1.07
CA GLU A 44 -10.11 5.73 -1.31
C GLU A 44 -9.72 4.79 -0.17
N SER A 45 -9.00 3.73 -0.52
CA SER A 45 -8.39 2.89 0.49
C SER A 45 -7.22 3.64 1.14
N ARG A 46 -6.94 3.36 2.41
CA ARG A 46 -5.76 3.89 3.11
C ARG A 46 -4.92 2.77 3.66
N TRP A 47 -3.61 2.90 3.53
CA TRP A 47 -2.60 1.96 4.00
C TRP A 47 -1.74 2.65 5.04
N ARG A 48 -1.19 1.87 5.96
CA ARG A 48 -0.18 2.33 6.91
C ARG A 48 1.17 2.39 6.21
N GLU A 49 1.87 3.52 6.31
CA GLU A 49 3.22 3.66 5.77
C GLU A 49 4.16 2.58 6.36
N SER A 50 3.97 2.22 7.63
CA SER A 50 4.74 1.17 8.30
C SER A 50 4.62 -0.19 7.61
N ASP A 51 3.40 -0.60 7.25
CA ASP A 51 3.14 -1.87 6.57
C ASP A 51 3.75 -1.88 5.16
N ILE A 52 3.66 -0.74 4.47
CA ILE A 52 4.25 -0.55 3.15
C ILE A 52 5.78 -0.67 3.23
N LYS A 53 6.42 0.04 4.15
CA LYS A 53 7.88 -0.07 4.38
C LYS A 53 8.31 -1.48 4.76
N ALA A 54 7.55 -2.16 5.62
CA ALA A 54 7.83 -3.55 5.99
C ALA A 54 7.70 -4.51 4.80
N TRP A 55 6.75 -4.26 3.90
CA TRP A 55 6.63 -5.01 2.66
C TRP A 55 7.77 -4.71 1.68
N GLU A 56 8.15 -3.44 1.53
CA GLU A 56 9.31 -3.02 0.72
C GLU A 56 10.59 -3.70 1.21
N ASP A 57 10.85 -3.73 2.52
CA ASP A 57 12.00 -4.42 3.12
C ASP A 57 12.00 -5.92 2.81
N ARG A 58 10.84 -6.59 2.93
CA ARG A 58 10.70 -8.00 2.56
C ARG A 58 10.94 -8.26 1.08
N GLN A 59 10.53 -7.35 0.19
CA GLN A 59 10.78 -7.49 -1.25
C GLN A 59 12.26 -7.23 -1.60
N THR A 60 12.87 -6.20 -1.02
CA THR A 60 14.30 -5.91 -1.20
C THR A 60 15.19 -7.04 -0.72
N ARG A 61 14.82 -7.70 0.38
CA ARG A 61 15.59 -8.81 0.94
C ARG A 61 15.37 -10.15 0.23
N ALA A 62 14.40 -10.21 -0.69
CA ALA A 62 14.12 -11.38 -1.53
C ALA A 62 14.73 -11.26 -2.95
N ALA A 63 15.48 -10.19 -3.24
CA ALA A 63 16.23 -9.97 -4.48
C ALA A 63 17.72 -10.17 -4.26
#